data_AF-A0A226QDR8-F1
#
_entry.id   AF-A0A226QDR8-F1
#
_cell.length_a   1.000
_cell.length_b   1.000
_cell.length_c   1.000
_cell.angle_alpha   90.00
_cell.angle_beta   90.00
_cell.angle_gamma   90.00
#
_symmetry.space_group_name_H-M   'P 1'
#
loop_
_entity.id
_entity.type
_entity.pdbx_description
1 polymer ?
#
loop_
_entity_poly.entity_id
_entity_poly.type
_entity_poly.pdbx_seq_one_letter_code
_entity_poly.pdbx_strand_id
1 'polypeptide(L)'
;MRGKRERDRFVWAWAGMKAAVKEEAHLRFHLAAAVVAFAVGGIVGLSRWEWIVLLMAVGAVITLELVNTAIERAVDLVTDQFHPLAKAAKDIAAAAVLAAAGLAVVIGILLFWPHLR
;
A
#
# COMPACT_ATOMS: atom_id res chain seq x y z
N MET A 1 -16.38 -5.58 -29.95
CA MET A 1 -16.12 -6.60 -28.90
C MET A 1 -14.90 -6.31 -28.00
N ARG A 2 -13.99 -5.38 -28.33
CA ARG A 2 -12.80 -5.05 -27.51
C ARG A 2 -13.15 -4.29 -26.21
N GLY A 3 -14.03 -3.28 -26.28
CA GLY A 3 -14.41 -2.44 -25.13
C GLY A 3 -15.30 -3.07 -24.03
N LYS A 4 -15.92 -4.25 -24.26
CA LYS A 4 -16.56 -5.01 -23.16
C LYS A 4 -15.48 -5.59 -22.24
N ARG A 5 -14.50 -6.29 -22.82
CA ARG A 5 -13.36 -6.91 -22.11
C ARG A 5 -12.53 -5.92 -21.29
N GLU A 6 -12.45 -4.64 -21.67
CA GLU A 6 -11.65 -3.65 -20.93
C GLU A 6 -12.38 -3.09 -19.71
N ARG A 7 -13.69 -2.82 -19.84
CA ARG A 7 -14.51 -2.44 -18.69
C ARG A 7 -14.55 -3.55 -17.65
N ASP A 8 -14.58 -4.80 -18.11
CA ASP A 8 -14.55 -5.97 -17.24
C ASP A 8 -13.24 -6.01 -16.42
N ARG A 9 -12.09 -5.63 -17.00
CA ARG A 9 -10.81 -5.54 -16.26
C ARG A 9 -10.82 -4.50 -15.14
N PHE A 10 -11.37 -3.31 -15.37
CA PHE A 10 -11.47 -2.28 -14.33
C PHE A 10 -12.44 -2.69 -13.22
N VAL A 11 -13.55 -3.35 -13.57
CA VAL A 11 -14.48 -3.91 -12.58
C VAL A 11 -13.79 -4.97 -11.72
N TRP A 12 -13.00 -5.86 -12.31
CA TRP A 12 -12.24 -6.87 -11.57
C TRP A 12 -11.15 -6.26 -10.70
N ALA A 13 -10.39 -5.28 -11.20
CA ALA A 13 -9.39 -4.57 -10.41
C ALA A 13 -10.03 -3.87 -9.19
N TRP A 14 -11.18 -3.22 -9.38
CA TRP A 14 -11.93 -2.59 -8.30
C TRP A 14 -12.48 -3.60 -7.30
N ALA A 15 -12.98 -4.74 -7.77
CA ALA A 15 -13.40 -5.84 -6.90
C ALA A 15 -12.23 -6.39 -6.06
N GLY A 16 -11.05 -6.57 -6.68
CA GLY A 16 -9.83 -7.00 -6.00
C GLY A 16 -9.38 -6.01 -4.92
N MET A 17 -9.40 -4.70 -5.23
CA MET A 17 -9.10 -3.65 -4.24
C MET A 17 -10.07 -3.71 -3.05
N LYS A 18 -11.38 -3.82 -3.30
CA LYS A 18 -12.37 -3.92 -2.20
C LYS A 18 -12.16 -5.16 -1.36
N ALA A 19 -11.87 -6.31 -1.97
CA ALA A 19 -11.59 -7.54 -1.26
C ALA A 19 -10.36 -7.39 -0.37
N ALA A 20 -9.25 -6.88 -0.91
CA ALA A 20 -8.03 -6.62 -0.14
C ALA A 20 -8.29 -5.66 1.03
N VAL A 21 -9.03 -4.56 0.82
CA VAL A 21 -9.34 -3.61 1.91
C VAL A 21 -10.22 -4.25 2.99
N LYS A 22 -11.11 -5.17 2.63
CA LYS A 22 -11.98 -5.85 3.59
C LYS A 22 -11.23 -6.91 4.41
N GLU A 23 -10.37 -7.67 3.75
CA GLU A 23 -9.72 -8.86 4.31
C GLU A 23 -8.42 -8.49 5.05
N GLU A 24 -7.66 -7.52 4.55
CA GLU A 24 -6.33 -7.21 5.08
C GLU A 24 -6.36 -6.10 6.13
N ALA A 25 -5.94 -6.43 7.36
CA ALA A 25 -5.82 -5.46 8.45
C ALA A 25 -4.70 -4.43 8.20
N HIS A 26 -3.56 -4.89 7.66
CA HIS A 26 -2.40 -4.04 7.36
C HIS A 26 -2.74 -2.97 6.31
N LEU A 27 -3.43 -3.35 5.23
CA LEU A 27 -3.91 -2.39 4.23
C LEU A 27 -4.84 -1.33 4.82
N ARG A 28 -5.79 -1.73 5.68
CA ARG A 28 -6.69 -0.77 6.36
C ARG A 28 -5.92 0.18 7.26
N PHE A 29 -4.91 -0.32 7.98
CA PHE A 29 -4.03 0.51 8.80
C PHE A 29 -3.28 1.55 7.93
N HIS A 30 -2.66 1.12 6.84
CA HIS A 30 -1.94 2.02 5.94
C HIS A 30 -2.86 3.06 5.28
N LEU A 31 -4.10 2.68 4.91
CA LEU A 31 -5.09 3.63 4.41
C LEU A 31 -5.52 4.64 5.47
N ALA A 32 -5.74 4.21 6.72
CA ALA A 32 -6.06 5.13 7.82
C ALA A 32 -4.91 6.11 8.08
N ALA A 33 -3.66 5.62 8.11
CA ALA A 33 -2.47 6.45 8.23
C ALA A 33 -2.33 7.45 7.09
N ALA A 34 -2.65 7.06 5.85
CA ALA A 34 -2.66 7.93 4.69
C ALA A 34 -3.68 9.07 4.82
N VAL A 35 -4.91 8.76 5.28
CA VAL A 35 -5.94 9.78 5.54
C VAL A 35 -5.45 10.81 6.56
N VAL A 36 -4.83 10.35 7.65
CA VAL A 36 -4.25 11.24 8.66
C VAL A 36 -3.13 12.09 8.08
N ALA A 37 -2.20 11.50 7.33
CA ALA A 37 -1.08 12.22 6.72
C ALA A 37 -1.56 13.29 5.73
N PHE A 38 -2.57 12.99 4.90
CA PHE A 38 -3.17 13.98 4.00
C PHE A 38 -3.92 15.07 4.77
N ALA A 39 -4.67 14.74 5.82
CA ALA A 39 -5.34 15.75 6.64
C ALA A 39 -4.33 16.72 7.27
N VAL A 40 -3.25 16.19 7.86
CA VAL A 40 -2.16 17.00 8.41
C VAL A 40 -1.49 17.84 7.32
N GLY A 41 -1.23 17.26 6.14
CA GLY A 41 -0.66 17.99 5.01
C GLY A 41 -1.49 19.17 4.53
N GLY A 42 -2.82 19.03 4.56
CA GLY A 42 -3.75 20.13 4.28
C GLY A 42 -3.69 21.22 5.35
N ILE A 43 -3.62 20.84 6.63
CA ILE A 43 -3.59 21.77 7.77
C ILE A 43 -2.30 22.60 7.78
N VAL A 44 -1.15 21.97 7.53
CA VAL A 44 0.15 22.65 7.58
C VAL A 44 0.48 23.42 6.30
N GLY A 45 -0.33 23.26 5.25
CA GLY A 45 -0.18 24.01 4.00
C GLY A 45 0.98 23.52 3.12
N LEU A 46 1.12 22.20 2.94
CA LEU A 46 2.15 21.64 2.07
C LEU A 46 2.12 22.25 0.66
N SER A 47 3.31 22.56 0.13
CA SER A 47 3.50 22.99 -1.25
C SER A 47 3.19 21.88 -2.25
N ARG A 48 3.05 22.24 -3.53
CA ARG A 48 2.73 21.28 -4.60
C ARG A 48 3.74 20.13 -4.69
N TRP A 49 5.03 20.42 -4.49
CA TRP A 49 6.08 19.39 -4.54
C TRP A 49 6.01 18.44 -3.36
N GLU A 50 5.71 18.95 -2.18
CA GLU A 50 5.57 18.15 -0.96
C GLU A 50 4.36 17.22 -1.05
N TRP A 51 3.26 17.68 -1.64
CA TRP A 51 2.12 16.84 -1.97
C TRP A 51 2.48 15.70 -2.93
N ILE A 52 3.24 15.99 -3.99
CA ILE A 52 3.67 14.96 -4.94
C ILE A 52 4.50 13.90 -4.22
N VAL A 53 5.45 14.33 -3.37
CA VAL A 53 6.29 13.40 -2.60
C VAL A 53 5.45 12.58 -1.61
N LEU A 54 4.50 13.20 -0.92
CA LEU A 54 3.60 12.51 0.02
C LEU A 54 2.72 11.47 -0.69
N LEU A 55 2.14 11.84 -1.84
CA LEU A 55 1.34 10.94 -2.67
C LEU A 55 2.17 9.75 -3.17
N MET A 56 3.41 9.98 -3.60
CA MET A 56 4.30 8.90 -4.04
C MET A 56 4.69 7.96 -2.89
N ALA A 57 4.99 8.49 -1.70
CA ALA A 57 5.31 7.69 -0.53
C ALA A 57 4.13 6.82 -0.08
N VAL A 58 2.94 7.42 0.07
CA VAL A 58 1.70 6.69 0.41
C VAL A 58 1.35 5.67 -0.67
N GLY A 59 1.42 6.07 -1.95
CA GLY A 59 1.12 5.20 -3.08
C GLY A 59 2.04 3.98 -3.14
N ALA A 60 3.33 4.15 -2.83
CA ALA A 60 4.29 3.05 -2.79
C ALA A 60 3.95 2.02 -1.70
N VAL A 61 3.61 2.49 -0.48
CA VAL A 61 3.22 1.60 0.62
C VAL A 61 1.96 0.80 0.28
N ILE A 62 0.90 1.46 -0.20
CA ILE A 62 -0.35 0.79 -0.57
C ILE A 62 -0.15 -0.19 -1.72
N THR A 63 0.66 0.16 -2.72
CA THR A 63 0.95 -0.72 -3.84
C THR A 63 1.70 -1.97 -3.38
N LEU A 64 2.72 -1.81 -2.54
CA LEU A 64 3.49 -2.95 -2.03
C LEU A 64 2.66 -3.83 -1.09
N GLU A 65 1.75 -3.24 -0.31
CA GLU A 65 0.80 -4.00 0.51
C GLU A 65 -0.08 -4.89 -0.37
N LEU A 66 -0.64 -4.36 -1.47
CA LEU A 66 -1.44 -5.15 -2.40
C LEU A 66 -0.63 -6.26 -3.09
N VAL A 67 0.64 -5.98 -3.41
CA VAL A 67 1.55 -7.00 -3.95
C VAL A 67 1.85 -8.07 -2.90
N ASN A 68 2.07 -7.69 -1.63
CA ASN A 68 2.25 -8.63 -0.53
C ASN A 68 1.05 -9.57 -0.43
N THR A 69 -0.17 -9.02 -0.40
CA THR A 69 -1.37 -9.86 -0.31
C THR A 69 -1.56 -10.74 -1.55
N ALA A 70 -1.19 -10.27 -2.73
CA ALA A 70 -1.24 -11.09 -3.94
C ALA A 70 -0.26 -12.28 -3.86
N ILE A 71 0.94 -12.05 -3.33
CA ILE A 71 1.94 -13.10 -3.08
C ILE A 71 1.43 -14.09 -2.03
N GLU A 72 0.90 -13.61 -0.90
CA GLU A 72 0.33 -14.46 0.14
C GLU A 72 -0.75 -15.39 -0.41
N ARG A 73 -1.72 -14.85 -1.14
CA ARG A 73 -2.78 -15.64 -1.78
C ARG A 73 -2.24 -16.63 -2.81
N ALA A 74 -1.23 -16.25 -3.58
CA ALA A 74 -0.60 -17.15 -4.56
C ALA A 74 0.14 -18.30 -3.86
N VAL A 75 0.82 -18.03 -2.74
CA VAL A 75 1.50 -19.06 -1.95
C VAL A 75 0.48 -19.98 -1.25
N ASP A 76 -0.58 -19.42 -0.68
CA ASP A 76 -1.67 -20.18 -0.02
C ASP A 76 -2.44 -21.07 -0.98
N LEU A 77 -2.54 -20.69 -2.25
CA LEU A 77 -3.11 -21.53 -3.30
C LEU A 77 -2.26 -22.79 -3.58
N VAL A 78 -0.94 -22.68 -3.44
CA VAL A 78 0.00 -23.75 -3.82
C VAL A 78 0.21 -24.74 -2.67
N THR A 79 0.22 -24.27 -1.42
CA THR A 79 0.47 -25.13 -0.26
C THR A 79 -0.24 -24.62 0.99
N ASP A 80 -0.89 -25.54 1.69
CA ASP A 80 -1.46 -25.34 3.03
C ASP A 80 -0.51 -25.85 4.14
N GLN A 81 0.47 -26.69 3.79
CA GLN A 81 1.52 -27.16 4.69
C GLN A 81 2.70 -26.19 4.74
N PHE A 82 3.40 -26.19 5.88
CA PHE A 82 4.61 -25.41 6.06
C PHE A 82 5.68 -25.86 5.05
N HIS A 83 6.16 -24.92 4.25
CA HIS A 83 7.31 -25.12 3.37
C HIS A 83 8.33 -23.98 3.57
N PRO A 84 9.63 -24.26 3.77
CA PRO A 84 10.63 -23.22 4.01
C PRO A 84 10.65 -22.11 2.95
N LEU A 85 10.49 -22.47 1.67
CA LEU A 85 10.41 -21.49 0.58
C LEU A 85 9.11 -20.66 0.59
N ALA A 86 7.98 -21.26 0.97
CA ALA A 86 6.71 -20.55 1.09
C ALA A 86 6.79 -19.50 2.21
N LYS A 87 7.39 -19.88 3.35
CA LYS A 87 7.70 -18.97 4.43
C LYS A 87 8.61 -17.83 3.96
N ALA A 88 9.72 -18.15 3.31
CA ALA A 88 10.67 -17.13 2.82
C ALA A 88 10.02 -16.15 1.83
N ALA A 89 9.16 -16.62 0.93
CA ALA A 89 8.44 -15.77 -0.02
C ALA A 89 7.52 -14.76 0.70
N LYS A 90 6.74 -15.22 1.68
CA LYS A 90 5.88 -14.35 2.49
C LYS A 90 6.69 -13.38 3.35
N ASP A 91 7.74 -13.86 4.00
CA ASP A 91 8.62 -13.03 4.84
C ASP A 91 9.27 -11.89 4.03
N ILE A 92 9.73 -12.17 2.80
CA ILE A 92 10.33 -11.17 1.91
C ILE A 92 9.28 -10.16 1.43
N ALA A 93 8.07 -10.62 1.08
CA ALA A 93 6.99 -9.74 0.67
C ALA A 93 6.57 -8.78 1.79
N ALA A 94 6.44 -9.28 3.02
CA ALA A 94 6.18 -8.46 4.21
C ALA A 94 7.34 -7.49 4.50
N ALA A 95 8.60 -7.93 4.34
CA ALA A 95 9.77 -7.07 4.51
C ALA A 95 9.80 -5.91 3.50
N ALA A 96 9.33 -6.12 2.27
CA ALA A 96 9.23 -5.06 1.27
C ALA A 96 8.21 -3.97 1.68
N VAL A 97 7.05 -4.38 2.22
CA VAL A 97 6.07 -3.43 2.80
C VAL A 97 6.70 -2.67 3.96
N LEU A 98 7.37 -3.36 4.88
CA LEU A 98 8.01 -2.75 6.04
C LEU A 98 9.06 -1.70 5.63
N ALA A 99 9.89 -2.01 4.63
CA ALA A 99 10.88 -1.09 4.10
C ALA A 99 10.23 0.17 3.50
N ALA A 100 9.15 0.00 2.73
CA ALA A 100 8.41 1.12 2.14
C ALA A 100 7.71 1.96 3.20
N ALA A 101 7.11 1.34 4.22
CA ALA A 101 6.49 2.04 5.33
C ALA A 101 7.52 2.85 6.14
N GLY A 102 8.69 2.27 6.41
CA GLY A 102 9.79 2.96 7.07
C GLY A 102 10.27 4.18 6.27
N LEU A 103 10.44 4.02 4.95
CA LEU A 103 10.79 5.14 4.07
C LEU A 103 9.72 6.23 4.06
N ALA A 104 8.44 5.85 4.02
CA ALA A 104 7.32 6.78 4.05
C ALA A 104 7.28 7.58 5.37
N VAL A 105 7.63 6.97 6.51
CA VAL A 105 7.77 7.66 7.80
C VAL A 105 8.88 8.69 7.75
N VAL A 106 10.06 8.33 7.23
CA VAL A 106 11.20 9.27 7.09
C VAL A 106 10.81 10.45 6.19
N ILE A 107 10.19 10.16 5.04
CA ILE A 107 9.67 11.20 4.14
C ILE A 107 8.65 12.10 4.86
N GLY A 108 7.69 11.51 5.57
CA GLY A 108 6.69 12.25 6.34
C GLY A 108 7.32 13.21 7.35
N ILE A 109 8.32 12.74 8.11
CA ILE A 109 9.07 13.61 9.03
C ILE A 109 9.71 14.77 8.29
N LEU A 110 10.39 14.52 7.17
CA LEU A 110 11.05 15.58 6.38
C LEU A 110 10.06 16.60 5.81
N LEU A 111 8.86 16.18 5.42
CA LEU A 111 7.81 17.07 4.89
C LEU A 111 7.13 17.89 5.99
N PHE A 112 6.79 17.26 7.12
CA PHE A 112 5.99 17.92 8.17
C PHE A 112 6.84 18.72 9.16
N TRP A 113 8.07 18.28 9.46
CA TRP A 113 8.94 18.93 10.45
C TRP A 113 9.16 20.44 10.20
N PRO A 114 9.41 20.91 8.96
CA PRO A 114 9.64 22.32 8.71
C PRO A 114 8.42 23.23 8.97
N HIS A 115 7.22 22.66 8.96
CA HIS A 115 5.96 23.38 9.15
C HIS A 115 5.46 23.37 10.60
N LEU A 116 6.01 22.49 11.45
CA LEU A 116 5.63 22.33 12.86
C LEU A 116 6.57 23.07 13.82
N ARG A 117 7.60 23.74 13.29
CA ARG A 117 8.59 24.53 14.03
C ARG A 117 8.30 26.03 13.96
#